data_AF-A0A4S5AT72-F1
#
_entry.id   AF-A0A4S5AT72-F1
#
_cell.length_a   1.000
_cell.length_b   1.000
_cell.length_c   1.000
_cell.angle_alpha   90.00
_cell.angle_beta   90.00
_cell.angle_gamma   90.00
#
_symmetry.space_group_name_H-M   'P 1'
#
loop_
_entity.id
_entity.type
_entity.pdbx_description
1 polymer ?
#
loop_
_entity_poly.entity_id
_entity_poly.type
_entity_poly.pdbx_seq_one_letter_code
_entity_poly.pdbx_strand_id
1 'polypeptide(L)'
;MGLTALVKPAVIWAPFGVAPTTAESRNEVRAVYGGFGVAVAALLIVADGSAAGFRAGVLMAIAIALLGMVAGRVVSALVEPKALIGFPGFFMVLEAALAGLLLTGR
;
A
#
# COMPACT_ATOMS: atom_id res chain seq x y z
N MET A 1 -2.00 -1.39 -8.13
CA MET A 1 -0.59 -1.41 -7.71
C MET A 1 0.04 -2.78 -7.93
N GLY A 2 -0.42 -3.88 -7.31
CA GLY A 2 0.18 -5.23 -7.43
C GLY A 2 0.54 -5.72 -8.84
N LEU A 3 -0.42 -6.29 -9.58
CA LEU A 3 -0.16 -6.82 -10.93
C LEU A 3 0.38 -5.76 -11.90
N THR A 4 -0.10 -4.53 -11.78
CA THR A 4 0.36 -3.39 -12.60
C THR A 4 1.85 -3.08 -12.39
N ALA A 5 2.37 -3.19 -11.16
CA ALA A 5 3.77 -2.94 -10.86
C ALA A 5 4.69 -4.03 -11.42
N LEU A 6 4.21 -5.28 -11.46
CA LEU A 6 4.93 -6.40 -12.04
C LEU A 6 5.15 -6.22 -13.55
N VAL A 7 4.09 -5.81 -14.27
CA VAL A 7 4.11 -5.69 -15.73
C VAL A 7 4.63 -4.32 -16.20
N LYS A 8 4.18 -3.23 -15.57
CA LYS A 8 4.48 -1.84 -15.96
C LYS A 8 4.98 -1.01 -14.76
N PRO A 9 6.20 -1.27 -14.26
CA PRO A 9 6.73 -0.61 -13.05
C PRO A 9 6.80 0.92 -13.16
N ALA A 10 7.03 1.46 -14.35
CA ALA A 10 7.13 2.91 -14.56
C ALA A 10 5.85 3.69 -14.20
N VAL A 11 4.68 3.05 -14.22
CA VAL A 11 3.40 3.69 -13.89
C VAL A 11 3.24 3.90 -12.38
N ILE A 12 3.96 3.15 -11.54
CA ILE A 12 3.76 3.15 -10.09
C ILE A 12 4.32 4.40 -9.43
N TRP A 13 5.48 4.87 -9.89
CA TRP A 13 6.11 6.08 -9.36
C TRP A 13 5.73 7.36 -10.09
N ALA A 14 5.11 7.25 -11.28
CA ALA A 14 4.67 8.41 -12.06
C ALA A 14 3.76 9.40 -11.28
N PRO A 15 2.79 8.95 -10.45
CA PRO A 15 1.98 9.84 -9.60
C PRO A 15 2.80 10.68 -8.60
N PHE A 16 4.03 10.25 -8.31
CA PHE A 16 4.96 10.91 -7.39
C PHE A 16 6.07 11.66 -8.13
N GLY A 17 5.96 11.82 -9.46
CA GLY A 17 6.92 12.58 -10.26
C GLY A 17 8.26 11.87 -10.47
N VAL A 18 8.35 10.56 -10.21
CA VAL A 18 9.59 9.79 -10.33
C VAL A 18 9.45 8.69 -11.38
N ALA A 19 10.47 8.51 -12.21
CA ALA A 19 10.55 7.42 -13.20
C ALA A 19 11.66 6.43 -12.83
N PRO A 20 11.38 5.10 -12.74
CA PRO A 20 12.39 4.08 -12.49
C PRO A 20 13.20 3.79 -13.77
N THR A 21 14.27 4.56 -13.99
CA THR A 21 15.10 4.51 -15.21
C THR A 21 16.11 3.35 -15.22
N THR A 22 16.49 2.84 -14.05
CA THR A 22 17.49 1.76 -13.91
C THR A 22 16.85 0.37 -13.76
N ALA A 23 17.61 -0.69 -14.02
CA ALA A 23 17.15 -2.05 -13.75
C ALA A 23 16.83 -2.26 -12.26
N GLU A 24 17.72 -1.79 -11.38
CA GLU A 24 17.55 -1.86 -9.92
C GLU A 24 16.27 -1.17 -9.44
N SER A 25 16.00 0.06 -9.89
CA SER A 25 14.77 0.77 -9.50
C SER A 25 13.50 0.06 -9.99
N ARG A 26 13.51 -0.51 -11.20
CA ARG A 26 12.38 -1.31 -11.68
C ARG A 26 12.24 -2.63 -10.93
N ASN A 27 13.34 -3.23 -10.49
CA ASN A 27 13.33 -4.43 -9.65
C ASN A 27 12.65 -4.13 -8.32
N GLU A 28 13.04 -3.03 -7.67
CA GLU A 28 12.46 -2.58 -6.41
C GLU A 28 10.95 -2.33 -6.54
N VAL A 29 10.52 -1.66 -7.62
CA VAL A 29 9.10 -1.43 -7.87
C VAL A 29 8.31 -2.74 -7.97
N ARG A 30 8.86 -3.74 -8.68
CA ARG A 30 8.21 -5.04 -8.82
C ARG A 30 8.13 -5.80 -7.51
N ALA A 31 9.18 -5.75 -6.68
CA ALA A 31 9.21 -6.43 -5.40
C ALA A 31 8.21 -5.80 -4.41
N VAL A 32 8.38 -4.51 -4.13
CA VAL A 32 7.68 -3.82 -3.03
C VAL A 32 6.25 -3.39 -3.41
N TYR A 33 6.04 -2.90 -4.63
CA TYR A 33 4.72 -2.42 -5.06
C TYR A 33 3.94 -3.46 -5.86
N GLY A 34 4.63 -4.50 -6.35
CA GLY A 34 4.06 -5.62 -7.07
C GLY A 34 3.83 -6.83 -6.19
N GLY A 35 4.91 -7.58 -5.93
CA GLY A 35 4.89 -8.85 -5.22
C GLY A 35 4.25 -8.75 -3.84
N PHE A 36 4.67 -7.77 -3.02
CA PHE A 36 4.07 -7.55 -1.70
C PHE A 36 2.56 -7.29 -1.77
N GLY A 37 2.11 -6.42 -2.70
CA GLY A 37 0.69 -6.12 -2.87
C GLY A 37 -0.13 -7.33 -3.30
N VAL A 38 0.42 -8.19 -4.18
CA VAL A 38 -0.21 -9.46 -4.58
C VAL A 38 -0.28 -10.42 -3.39
N ALA A 39 0.79 -10.52 -2.60
CA ALA A 39 0.84 -11.38 -1.43
C ALA A 39 -0.18 -10.95 -0.36
N VAL A 40 -0.32 -9.64 -0.09
CA VAL A 40 -1.34 -9.10 0.83
C VAL A 40 -2.76 -9.45 0.35
N ALA A 41 -3.03 -9.30 -0.94
CA ALA A 41 -4.33 -9.67 -1.51
C ALA A 41 -4.61 -11.18 -1.37
N ALA A 42 -3.63 -12.02 -1.66
CA ALA A 42 -3.75 -13.47 -1.48
C ALA A 42 -3.97 -13.84 0.00
N LEU A 43 -3.26 -13.18 0.91
CA LEU A 43 -3.41 -13.41 2.35
C LEU A 43 -4.81 -13.07 2.85
N LEU A 44 -5.42 -11.98 2.37
CA LEU A 44 -6.81 -11.63 2.69
C LEU A 44 -7.79 -12.71 2.22
N ILE A 45 -7.63 -13.22 1.00
CA ILE A 45 -8.47 -14.30 0.44
C ILE A 45 -8.32 -15.59 1.25
N VAL A 46 -7.08 -15.99 1.53
CA VAL A 46 -6.78 -17.22 2.28
C VAL A 46 -7.30 -17.12 3.70
N ALA A 47 -7.16 -15.96 4.35
CA ALA A 47 -7.61 -15.76 5.71
C ALA A 47 -9.13 -15.82 5.87
N ASP A 48 -9.88 -15.39 4.86
CA ASP A 48 -11.35 -15.45 4.86
C ASP A 48 -11.87 -16.88 4.70
N GLY A 49 -11.21 -17.70 3.88
CA GLY A 49 -11.57 -19.11 3.66
C GLY A 49 -10.96 -20.10 4.68
N SER A 50 -10.16 -19.65 5.64
CA SER A 50 -9.40 -20.53 6.52
C SER A 50 -10.16 -20.96 7.77
N ALA A 51 -10.22 -22.28 8.00
CA ALA A 51 -10.67 -22.86 9.26
C ALA A 51 -9.69 -22.63 10.44
N ALA A 52 -8.46 -22.20 10.17
CA ALA A 52 -7.41 -22.03 11.18
C ALA A 52 -7.52 -20.71 11.98
N GLY A 53 -8.53 -19.87 11.72
CA GLY A 53 -8.91 -18.79 12.64
C GLY A 53 -7.98 -17.57 12.71
N PHE A 54 -7.09 -17.35 11.75
CA PHE A 54 -6.15 -16.22 11.77
C PHE A 54 -6.65 -14.94 11.07
N ARG A 55 -7.92 -14.91 10.62
CA ARG A 55 -8.54 -13.78 9.92
C ARG A 55 -8.38 -12.46 10.67
N ALA A 56 -8.74 -12.43 11.95
CA ALA A 56 -8.65 -11.22 12.78
C ALA A 56 -7.21 -10.67 12.85
N GLY A 57 -6.22 -11.55 12.98
CA GLY A 57 -4.81 -11.18 13.00
C GLY A 57 -4.34 -10.58 11.68
N VAL A 58 -4.74 -11.17 10.56
CA VAL A 58 -4.43 -10.66 9.21
C VAL A 58 -5.04 -9.28 8.98
N LEU A 59 -6.33 -9.10 9.32
CA LEU A 59 -6.99 -7.81 9.16
C LEU A 59 -6.34 -6.73 10.04
N MET A 60 -6.00 -7.07 11.29
CA MET A 60 -5.29 -6.16 12.19
C MET A 60 -3.92 -5.76 11.64
N ALA A 61 -3.10 -6.73 11.21
CA ALA A 61 -1.76 -6.47 10.70
C ALA A 61 -1.77 -5.55 9.49
N ILE A 62 -2.68 -5.80 8.53
CA ILE A 62 -2.80 -4.97 7.32
C ILE A 62 -3.35 -3.59 7.67
N ALA A 63 -4.34 -3.49 8.56
CA ALA A 63 -4.85 -2.19 9.02
C ALA A 63 -3.75 -1.34 9.67
N ILE A 64 -2.92 -1.92 10.55
CA ILE A 64 -1.79 -1.23 11.17
C ILE A 64 -0.76 -0.79 10.13
N ALA A 65 -0.45 -1.63 9.14
CA ALA A 65 0.46 -1.27 8.06
C ALA A 65 -0.05 -0.06 7.24
N LEU A 66 -1.36 -0.04 6.92
CA LEU A 66 -2.00 1.10 6.25
C LEU A 66 -1.92 2.38 7.10
N LEU A 67 -2.20 2.29 8.40
CA LEU A 67 -2.08 3.43 9.32
C LEU A 67 -0.64 3.93 9.46
N GLY A 68 0.34 3.03 9.37
CA GLY A 68 1.76 3.41 9.31
C GLY A 68 2.09 4.27 8.09
N MET A 69 1.52 3.95 6.92
CA MET A 69 1.66 4.78 5.72
C MET A 69 0.99 6.15 5.89
N VAL A 70 -0.21 6.20 6.47
CA VAL A 70 -0.90 7.45 6.82
C VAL A 70 -0.03 8.30 7.76
N ALA A 71 0.55 7.70 8.80
CA ALA A 71 1.44 8.38 9.73
C ALA A 71 2.69 8.95 9.03
N GLY A 72 3.32 8.18 8.13
CA GLY A 72 4.43 8.65 7.30
C GLY A 72 4.05 9.86 6.44
N ARG A 73 2.84 9.88 5.88
CA ARG A 73 2.31 11.03 5.12
C ARG A 73 2.05 12.25 6.00
N VAL A 74 1.57 12.06 7.23
CA VAL A 74 1.43 13.16 8.21
C VAL A 74 2.81 13.76 8.52
N VAL A 75 3.81 12.93 8.79
CA VAL A 75 5.19 13.41 9.01
C VAL A 75 5.70 14.18 7.78
N SER A 76 5.48 13.64 6.57
CA SER A 76 5.83 14.34 5.32
C SER A 76 5.11 15.68 5.18
N ALA A 77 3.85 15.79 5.59
CA ALA A 77 3.11 17.05 5.58
C ALA A 77 3.64 18.09 6.58
N LEU A 78 4.20 17.64 7.71
CA LEU A 78 4.80 18.54 8.71
C LEU A 78 6.15 19.10 8.22
N VAL A 79 6.92 18.32 7.47
CA VAL A 79 8.23 18.73 6.92
C VAL A 79 8.09 19.45 5.58
N GLU A 80 7.21 18.94 4.71
CA GLU A 80 6.95 19.39 3.35
C GLU A 80 5.43 19.55 3.09
N PRO A 81 4.78 20.62 3.58
CA PRO A 81 3.31 20.74 3.57
C PRO A 81 2.66 20.61 2.19
N LYS A 82 3.34 21.02 1.13
CA LYS A 82 2.84 20.94 -0.25
C LYS A 82 2.91 19.52 -0.82
N ALA A 83 3.66 18.61 -0.21
CA ALA A 83 3.82 17.24 -0.69
C ALA A 83 2.51 16.42 -0.63
N LEU A 84 1.52 16.83 0.19
CA LEU A 84 0.21 16.18 0.21
C LEU A 84 -0.71 16.60 -0.95
N ILE A 85 -0.37 17.65 -1.70
CA ILE A 85 -1.22 18.10 -2.80
C ILE A 85 -1.19 17.06 -3.93
N GLY A 86 -2.37 16.62 -4.37
CA GLY A 86 -2.53 15.67 -5.47
C GLY A 86 -2.54 14.21 -5.01
N PHE A 87 -1.79 13.35 -5.71
CA PHE A 87 -1.82 11.89 -5.48
C PHE A 87 -1.43 11.47 -4.06
N PRO A 88 -0.40 12.05 -3.40
CA PRO A 88 -0.04 11.64 -2.05
C PRO A 88 -1.18 11.82 -1.03
N GLY A 89 -1.92 12.93 -1.10
CA GLY A 89 -3.10 13.15 -0.26
C GLY A 89 -4.25 12.20 -0.59
N PHE A 90 -4.50 11.92 -1.87
CA PHE A 90 -5.48 10.90 -2.27
C PHE A 90 -5.17 9.53 -1.68
N PHE A 91 -3.90 9.08 -1.77
CA PHE A 91 -3.50 7.81 -1.17
C PHE A 91 -3.62 7.82 0.35
N MET A 92 -3.32 8.93 1.03
CA MET A 92 -3.53 9.05 2.47
C MET A 92 -4.98 8.76 2.88
N VAL A 93 -5.94 9.36 2.15
CA VAL A 93 -7.37 9.14 2.41
C VAL A 93 -7.76 7.70 2.11
N LEU A 94 -7.27 7.13 1.00
CA LEU A 94 -7.53 5.74 0.64
C LEU A 94 -6.97 4.76 1.69
N GLU A 95 -5.74 4.97 2.14
CA GLU A 95 -5.08 4.17 3.18
C GLU A 95 -5.86 4.23 4.49
N ALA A 96 -6.28 5.42 4.92
CA ALA A 96 -7.08 5.60 6.13
C ALA A 96 -8.46 4.93 6.02
N ALA A 97 -9.14 5.08 4.88
CA ALA A 97 -10.45 4.49 4.64
C ALA A 97 -10.38 2.94 4.62
N LEU A 98 -9.38 2.38 3.93
CA LEU A 98 -9.16 0.93 3.90
C LEU A 98 -8.77 0.39 5.28
N ALA A 99 -7.93 1.11 6.03
CA ALA A 99 -7.62 0.72 7.40
C ALA A 99 -8.90 0.67 8.25
N GLY A 100 -9.71 1.73 8.20
CA GLY A 100 -11.02 1.79 8.87
C GLY A 100 -11.91 0.60 8.53
N LEU A 101 -12.05 0.28 7.24
CA LEU A 101 -12.82 -0.86 6.76
C LEU A 101 -12.33 -2.18 7.36
N LEU A 102 -11.02 -2.42 7.36
CA LEU A 102 -10.43 -3.64 7.93
C LEU A 102 -10.59 -3.72 9.46
N LEU A 103 -10.57 -2.59 10.16
CA LEU A 103 -10.80 -2.53 11.61
C LEU A 103 -12.28 -2.82 11.95
N THR A 104 -13.22 -2.42 11.09
CA THR A 104 -14.67 -2.65 11.27
C THR A 104 -15.14 -4.00 10.76
N GLY A 105 -14.43 -4.62 9.82
CA GLY A 105 -14.76 -5.95 9.25
C GLY A 105 -14.36 -7.13 10.13
N ARG A 106 -14.06 -6.89 11.41
CA ARG A 106 -13.68 -7.88 12.41
C ARG A 106 -14.86 -8.72 12.85
#